data_AF-A0A1C5ZRC7-F1
#
_entry.id   AF-A0A1C5ZRC7-F1
#
_cell.length_a   1.000
_cell.length_b   1.000
_cell.length_c   1.000
_cell.angle_alpha   90.00
_cell.angle_beta   90.00
_cell.angle_gamma   90.00
#
_symmetry.space_group_name_H-M   'P 1'
#
loop_
_entity.id
_entity.type
_entity.pdbx_description
1 polymer ?
#
loop_
_entity_poly.entity_id
_entity_poly.type
_entity_poly.pdbx_seq_one_letter_code
_entity_poly.pdbx_strand_id
1 'polypeptide(L)'
;MAFWDKVKGVANDAMNTLSDAAKDVTESAKEMNEKSKINRAIKVEEGKINNLYMVMGEKIFNENSSAPAGFEDQFAGINTAKNEIERLKQELSNIESASKCPKCGAKISQGQKFCQGCGNNLDTQSAGSATSQDSNGSGQVIVTQGQEVTETPASSESNENN
;
A
#
# COMPACT_ATOMS: atom_id res chain seq x y z
N MET A 1 -27.09 77.86 -24.32
CA MET A 1 -25.76 77.43 -23.83
C MET A 1 -25.78 76.06 -23.13
N ALA A 2 -26.86 75.26 -23.21
CA ALA A 2 -27.02 74.01 -22.44
C ALA A 2 -26.35 72.75 -23.05
N PHE A 3 -25.80 72.84 -24.27
CA PHE A 3 -25.19 71.70 -24.97
C PHE A 3 -23.75 71.43 -24.50
N TRP A 4 -22.96 72.48 -24.24
CA TRP A 4 -21.57 72.36 -23.79
C TRP A 4 -21.44 71.79 -22.37
N ASP A 5 -22.40 72.06 -21.48
CA ASP A 5 -22.42 71.47 -20.13
C ASP A 5 -22.71 69.96 -20.17
N LYS A 6 -23.59 69.53 -21.09
CA LYS A 6 -23.90 68.12 -21.29
C LYS A 6 -22.70 67.34 -21.85
N VAL A 7 -21.91 67.96 -22.73
CA VAL A 7 -20.68 67.37 -23.28
C VAL A 7 -19.58 67.28 -22.21
N LYS A 8 -19.42 68.31 -21.36
CA LYS A 8 -18.46 68.29 -20.24
C LYS A 8 -18.82 67.26 -19.17
N GLY A 9 -20.10 67.11 -18.85
CA GLY A 9 -20.58 66.09 -17.91
C GLY A 9 -20.24 64.67 -18.36
N VAL A 10 -20.52 64.34 -19.63
CA VAL A 10 -20.21 63.02 -20.20
C VAL A 10 -18.70 62.75 -20.25
N ALA A 11 -17.87 63.77 -20.51
CA ALA A 11 -16.41 63.61 -20.48
C ALA A 11 -15.86 63.36 -19.06
N ASN A 12 -16.45 63.99 -18.04
CA ASN A 12 -16.06 63.80 -16.64
C ASN A 12 -16.49 62.43 -16.10
N ASP A 13 -17.69 61.98 -16.45
CA ASP A 13 -18.19 60.64 -16.10
C ASP A 13 -17.38 59.54 -16.82
N ALA A 14 -17.04 59.74 -18.09
CA ALA A 14 -16.16 58.84 -18.83
C ALA A 14 -14.74 58.80 -18.24
N MET A 15 -14.19 59.93 -17.76
CA MET A 15 -12.86 59.98 -17.16
C MET A 15 -12.80 59.30 -15.78
N ASN A 16 -13.82 59.50 -14.94
CA ASN A 16 -13.89 58.85 -13.63
C ASN A 16 -14.12 57.33 -13.77
N THR A 17 -15.01 56.91 -14.67
CA THR A 17 -15.21 55.47 -14.95
C THR A 17 -13.97 54.81 -15.57
N LEU A 18 -13.19 55.52 -16.41
CA LEU A 18 -11.92 55.00 -16.94
C LEU A 18 -10.83 54.92 -15.85
N SER A 19 -10.76 55.91 -14.95
CA SER A 19 -9.81 55.94 -13.82
C SER A 19 -10.09 54.82 -12.82
N ASP A 20 -11.37 54.60 -12.49
CA ASP A 20 -11.78 53.55 -11.54
C ASP A 20 -11.60 52.16 -12.16
N ALA A 21 -11.95 51.97 -13.44
CA ALA A 21 -11.69 50.72 -14.15
C ALA A 21 -10.19 50.44 -14.36
N ALA A 22 -9.36 51.46 -14.59
CA ALA A 22 -7.92 51.29 -14.74
C ALA A 22 -7.22 50.91 -13.42
N LYS A 23 -7.71 51.43 -12.28
CA LYS A 23 -7.23 51.04 -10.95
C LYS A 23 -7.64 49.61 -10.58
N ASP A 24 -8.90 49.25 -10.83
CA ASP A 24 -9.46 47.95 -10.45
C ASP A 24 -8.82 46.77 -11.23
N VAL A 25 -8.49 46.99 -12.51
CA VAL A 25 -7.77 46.01 -13.34
C VAL A 25 -6.32 45.82 -12.87
N THR A 26 -5.68 46.86 -12.35
CA THR A 26 -4.29 46.81 -11.86
C THR A 26 -4.20 46.19 -10.46
N GLU A 27 -5.16 46.48 -9.58
CA GLU A 27 -5.27 45.91 -8.22
C GLU A 27 -5.60 44.41 -8.30
N SER A 28 -6.62 44.03 -9.08
CA SER A 28 -7.04 42.62 -9.26
C SER A 28 -5.92 41.71 -9.77
N ALA A 29 -5.06 42.21 -10.66
CA ALA A 29 -3.92 41.46 -11.17
C ALA A 29 -2.85 41.21 -10.08
N LYS A 30 -2.63 42.16 -9.17
CA LYS A 30 -1.72 42.01 -8.03
C LYS A 30 -2.33 41.09 -6.97
N GLU A 31 -3.59 41.28 -6.63
CA GLU A 31 -4.32 40.44 -5.68
C GLU A 31 -4.36 38.97 -6.12
N MET A 32 -4.57 38.70 -7.41
CA MET A 32 -4.54 37.34 -7.95
C MET A 32 -3.15 36.69 -7.85
N ASN A 33 -2.09 37.48 -8.02
CA ASN A 33 -0.70 37.01 -7.88
C ASN A 33 -0.36 36.68 -6.42
N GLU A 34 -0.70 37.57 -5.50
CA GLU A 34 -0.49 37.37 -4.06
C GLU A 34 -1.33 36.20 -3.52
N LYS A 35 -2.60 36.11 -3.92
CA LYS A 35 -3.47 34.97 -3.57
C LYS A 35 -2.91 33.64 -4.09
N SER A 36 -2.32 33.62 -5.28
CA SER A 36 -1.67 32.41 -5.83
C SER A 36 -0.43 32.02 -5.03
N LYS A 37 0.42 32.98 -4.65
CA LYS A 37 1.58 32.74 -3.79
C LYS A 37 1.17 32.18 -2.42
N ILE A 38 0.20 32.82 -1.78
CA ILE A 38 -0.31 32.39 -0.47
C ILE A 38 -0.92 30.99 -0.56
N ASN A 39 -1.76 30.71 -1.58
CA ASN A 39 -2.33 29.37 -1.77
C ASN A 39 -1.26 28.29 -2.01
N ARG A 40 -0.17 28.62 -2.71
CA ARG A 40 0.97 27.70 -2.85
C ARG A 40 1.64 27.46 -1.51
N ALA A 41 1.87 28.52 -0.72
CA ALA A 41 2.46 28.40 0.61
C ALA A 41 1.58 27.54 1.54
N ILE A 42 0.26 27.74 1.52
CA ILE A 42 -0.69 26.90 2.26
C ILE A 42 -0.52 25.43 1.89
N LYS A 43 -0.55 25.11 0.59
CA LYS A 43 -0.37 23.71 0.13
C LYS A 43 0.97 23.11 0.53
N VAL A 44 2.03 23.92 0.57
CA VAL A 44 3.35 23.47 1.04
C VAL A 44 3.31 23.13 2.53
N GLU A 45 2.72 23.99 3.35
CA GLU A 45 2.60 23.73 4.80
C GLU A 45 1.64 22.56 5.10
N GLU A 46 0.52 22.43 4.39
CA GLU A 46 -0.37 21.26 4.46
C GLU A 46 0.38 19.96 4.13
N GLY A 47 1.23 19.99 3.09
CA GLY A 47 2.08 18.86 2.73
C GLY A 47 3.07 18.49 3.84
N LYS A 48 3.68 19.50 4.49
CA LYS A 48 4.57 19.29 5.65
C LYS A 48 3.83 18.70 6.84
N ILE A 49 2.62 19.18 7.15
CA ILE A 49 1.79 18.65 8.23
C ILE A 49 1.51 17.16 7.99
N ASN A 50 1.07 16.79 6.79
CA ASN A 50 0.82 15.38 6.44
C ASN A 50 2.09 14.52 6.57
N ASN A 51 3.24 15.03 6.13
CA ASN A 51 4.50 14.33 6.29
C ASN A 51 4.88 14.13 7.76
N LEU A 52 4.73 15.17 8.59
CA LEU A 52 4.99 15.09 10.02
C LEU A 52 4.07 14.08 10.72
N TYR A 53 2.80 14.01 10.34
CA TYR A 53 1.88 12.99 10.86
C TYR A 53 2.34 11.56 10.51
N MET A 54 2.79 11.33 9.27
CA MET A 54 3.31 10.01 8.88
C MET A 54 4.55 9.63 9.68
N VAL A 55 5.53 10.54 9.79
CA VAL A 55 6.77 10.29 10.55
C VAL A 55 6.47 10.05 12.03
N MET A 56 5.57 10.84 12.61
CA MET A 56 5.17 10.67 14.01
C MET A 56 4.47 9.33 14.24
N GLY A 57 3.51 8.97 13.37
CA GLY A 57 2.80 7.71 13.44
C GLY A 57 3.76 6.52 13.31
N GLU A 58 4.73 6.59 12.39
CA GLU A 58 5.76 5.58 12.24
C GLU A 58 6.64 5.45 13.49
N LYS A 59 7.07 6.58 14.07
CA LYS A 59 7.86 6.59 15.31
C LYS A 59 7.09 5.95 16.46
N ILE A 60 5.82 6.32 16.63
CA ILE A 60 4.95 5.73 17.65
C ILE A 60 4.79 4.23 17.40
N PHE A 61 4.53 3.81 16.17
CA PHE A 61 4.39 2.40 15.84
C PHE A 61 5.67 1.59 16.11
N ASN A 62 6.84 2.14 15.76
CA ASN A 62 8.11 1.42 15.87
C ASN A 62 8.68 1.40 17.30
N GLU A 63 8.45 2.45 18.08
CA GLU A 63 8.96 2.56 19.46
C GLU A 63 8.03 1.92 20.49
N ASN A 64 6.75 1.70 20.16
CA ASN A 64 5.81 1.04 21.05
C ASN A 64 5.67 -0.44 20.69
N SER A 65 6.12 -1.32 21.58
CA SER A 65 5.94 -2.78 21.43
C SER A 65 4.47 -3.21 21.39
N SER A 66 3.56 -2.36 21.89
CA SER A 66 2.11 -2.58 21.89
C SER A 66 1.38 -1.28 21.56
N ALA A 67 0.18 -1.37 21.00
CA ALA A 67 -0.65 -0.22 20.68
C ALA A 67 -0.93 0.63 21.95
N PRO A 68 -0.67 1.95 21.92
CA PRO A 68 -1.17 2.86 22.93
C PRO A 68 -2.70 2.87 22.97
N ALA A 69 -3.27 3.23 24.13
CA ALA A 69 -4.72 3.28 24.31
C ALA A 69 -5.40 4.19 23.28
N GLY A 70 -6.37 3.65 22.53
CA GLY A 70 -7.12 4.35 21.48
C GLY A 70 -6.53 4.23 20.07
N PHE A 71 -5.41 3.51 19.90
CA PHE A 71 -4.75 3.26 18.61
C PHE A 71 -4.73 1.78 18.21
N GLU A 72 -5.42 0.92 18.96
CA GLU A 72 -5.41 -0.53 18.79
C GLU A 72 -5.83 -0.95 17.38
N ASP A 73 -6.90 -0.36 16.85
CA ASP A 73 -7.42 -0.65 15.51
C ASP A 73 -6.42 -0.23 14.42
N GLN A 74 -5.78 0.93 14.57
CA GLN A 74 -4.80 1.45 13.63
C GLN A 74 -3.55 0.57 13.62
N PHE A 75 -3.08 0.14 14.78
CA PHE A 75 -1.94 -0.79 14.90
C PHE A 75 -2.27 -2.16 14.29
N ALA A 76 -3.45 -2.70 14.58
CA ALA A 76 -3.92 -3.96 13.99
C ALA A 76 -4.04 -3.85 12.46
N GLY A 77 -4.57 -2.73 11.96
CA GLY A 77 -4.67 -2.44 10.53
C GLY A 77 -3.30 -2.36 9.85
N ILE A 78 -2.33 -1.66 10.45
CA ILE A 78 -0.95 -1.57 9.94
C ILE A 78 -0.30 -2.96 9.88
N ASN A 79 -0.44 -3.78 10.93
CA ASN A 79 0.10 -5.14 10.94
C ASN A 79 -0.55 -6.04 9.88
N THR A 80 -1.86 -5.94 9.71
CA THR A 80 -2.58 -6.68 8.67
C THR A 80 -2.10 -6.30 7.28
N ALA A 81 -1.96 -5.00 7.01
CA ALA A 81 -1.44 -4.51 5.72
C ALA A 81 0.01 -4.95 5.48
N LYS A 82 0.86 -4.96 6.52
CA LYS A 82 2.24 -5.48 6.43
C LYS A 82 2.27 -6.96 6.03
N ASN A 83 1.44 -7.79 6.66
CA ASN A 83 1.33 -9.21 6.31
C ASN A 83 0.84 -9.42 4.87
N GLU A 84 -0.15 -8.64 4.41
CA GLU A 84 -0.60 -8.76 3.02
C GLU A 84 0.47 -8.30 2.02
N ILE A 85 1.24 -7.26 2.35
CA ILE A 85 2.40 -6.85 1.53
C ILE A 85 3.43 -7.98 1.44
N GLU A 86 3.70 -8.70 2.52
CA GLU A 86 4.60 -9.86 2.49
C GLU A 86 4.06 -10.98 1.61
N ARG A 87 2.76 -11.30 1.73
CA ARG A 87 2.08 -12.29 0.89
C ARG A 87 2.18 -11.93 -0.60
N LEU A 88 1.88 -10.68 -0.95
CA LEU A 88 1.94 -10.17 -2.33
C LEU A 88 3.38 -10.15 -2.86
N LYS A 89 4.37 -9.80 -2.03
CA LYS A 89 5.79 -9.88 -2.40
C LYS A 89 6.23 -11.32 -2.67
N GLN A 90 5.77 -12.28 -1.88
CA GLN A 90 6.07 -13.69 -2.09
C GLN A 90 5.44 -14.19 -3.41
N GLU A 91 4.19 -13.83 -3.69
CA GLU A 91 3.52 -14.15 -4.96
C GLU A 91 4.29 -13.56 -6.16
N LEU A 92 4.73 -12.29 -6.06
CA LEU A 92 5.55 -11.65 -7.09
C LEU A 92 6.88 -12.39 -7.30
N SER A 93 7.56 -12.79 -6.23
CA SER A 93 8.82 -13.56 -6.30
C SER A 93 8.63 -14.93 -6.98
N ASN A 94 7.52 -15.62 -6.73
CA ASN A 94 7.22 -16.90 -7.37
C ASN A 94 6.99 -16.74 -8.88
N ILE A 95 6.33 -15.65 -9.30
CA ILE A 95 6.11 -15.34 -10.72
C ILE A 95 7.44 -14.98 -11.41
N GLU A 96 8.26 -14.17 -10.76
CA GLU A 96 9.55 -13.73 -11.32
C GLU A 96 10.56 -14.87 -11.45
N SER A 97 10.64 -15.76 -10.45
CA SER A 97 11.51 -16.94 -10.49
C SER A 97 11.07 -17.93 -11.57
N ALA A 98 9.76 -18.12 -11.77
CA ALA A 98 9.23 -18.90 -12.88
C ALA A 98 9.53 -18.29 -14.27
N SER A 99 9.87 -17.00 -14.32
CA SER A 99 10.11 -16.25 -15.55
C SER A 99 11.58 -15.95 -15.82
N LYS A 100 12.53 -16.45 -15.01
CA LYS A 100 13.98 -16.19 -15.14
C LYS A 100 14.78 -17.48 -15.06
N CYS A 101 15.83 -17.58 -15.87
CA CYS A 101 16.70 -18.76 -15.88
C CYS A 101 17.53 -18.84 -14.61
N PRO A 102 17.52 -19.96 -13.88
CA PRO A 102 18.30 -20.10 -12.64
C PRO A 102 19.81 -20.14 -12.90
N LYS A 103 20.25 -20.42 -14.14
CA LYS A 103 21.67 -20.51 -14.49
C LYS A 103 22.27 -19.18 -14.97
N CYS A 104 21.52 -18.39 -15.75
CA CYS A 104 22.06 -17.17 -16.37
C CYS A 104 21.19 -15.92 -16.19
N GLY A 105 20.03 -16.01 -15.54
CA GLY A 105 19.11 -14.89 -15.33
C GLY A 105 18.30 -14.44 -16.54
N ALA A 106 18.48 -15.07 -17.72
CA ALA A 106 17.70 -14.72 -18.92
C ALA A 106 16.21 -14.98 -18.72
N LYS A 107 15.35 -14.11 -19.27
CA LYS A 107 13.89 -14.26 -19.18
C LYS A 107 13.42 -15.53 -19.90
N ILE A 108 12.58 -16.31 -19.25
CA ILE A 108 11.98 -17.55 -19.73
C ILE A 108 10.48 -17.34 -19.89
N SER A 109 9.92 -17.85 -20.99
CA SER A 109 8.47 -17.92 -21.19
C SER A 109 7.93 -19.23 -20.64
N GLN A 110 6.70 -19.21 -20.09
CA GLN A 110 6.03 -20.41 -19.57
C GLN A 110 6.02 -21.52 -20.63
N GLY A 111 6.50 -22.72 -20.26
CA GLY A 111 6.56 -23.89 -21.14
C GLY A 111 7.83 -24.05 -21.99
N GLN A 112 8.85 -23.20 -21.85
CA GLN A 112 10.14 -23.40 -22.53
C GLN A 112 10.97 -24.50 -21.88
N LYS A 113 11.38 -25.50 -22.68
CA LYS A 113 12.18 -26.65 -22.21
C LYS A 113 13.67 -26.35 -22.03
N PHE A 114 14.18 -25.34 -22.73
CA PHE A 114 15.58 -24.93 -22.70
C PHE A 114 15.69 -23.40 -22.69
N CYS A 115 16.69 -22.87 -21.99
CA CYS A 115 16.96 -21.45 -21.93
C CYS A 115 17.61 -20.94 -23.22
N GLN A 116 17.00 -19.96 -23.88
CA GLN A 116 17.53 -19.35 -25.11
C GLN A 116 18.83 -18.55 -24.92
N GLY A 117 19.16 -18.15 -23.69
CA GLY A 117 20.37 -17.37 -23.40
C GLY A 117 21.61 -18.20 -23.07
N CYS A 118 21.45 -19.41 -22.49
CA CYS A 118 22.58 -20.23 -22.05
C CYS A 118 22.45 -21.73 -22.33
N GLY A 119 21.35 -22.19 -22.93
CA GLY A 119 21.12 -23.59 -23.27
C GLY A 119 20.76 -24.51 -22.10
N ASN A 120 20.56 -23.99 -20.88
CA ASN A 120 20.20 -24.81 -19.72
C ASN A 120 18.83 -25.49 -19.91
N ASN A 121 18.69 -26.76 -19.56
CA ASN A 121 17.40 -27.45 -19.55
C ASN A 121 16.54 -26.96 -18.37
N LEU A 122 15.27 -26.68 -18.64
CA LEU A 122 14.29 -26.10 -17.71
C LEU A 122 13.16 -27.09 -17.35
N ASP A 123 13.06 -28.22 -18.05
CA ASP A 123 12.02 -29.26 -17.83
C ASP A 123 12.16 -29.92 -16.45
N THR A 124 13.36 -29.93 -15.86
CA THR A 124 13.62 -30.61 -14.57
C THR A 124 13.17 -29.84 -13.32
N GLN A 125 12.61 -28.63 -13.45
CA GLN A 125 12.27 -27.79 -12.30
C GLN A 125 10.78 -27.47 -12.11
N SER A 126 9.87 -28.10 -12.88
CA SER A 126 8.41 -27.94 -12.67
C SER A 126 7.75 -29.07 -11.86
N ALA A 127 8.51 -30.05 -11.37
CA ALA A 127 7.98 -31.19 -10.62
C ALA A 127 8.72 -31.36 -9.28
N GLY A 128 8.51 -30.38 -8.38
CA GLY A 128 9.04 -30.37 -7.02
C GLY A 128 7.98 -30.50 -5.94
N SER A 129 6.86 -31.18 -6.22
CA SER A 129 5.99 -31.75 -5.18
C SER A 129 5.11 -32.86 -5.77
N ALA A 130 5.14 -34.01 -5.11
CA ALA A 130 4.36 -35.24 -5.31
C ALA A 130 4.93 -36.33 -6.26
N THR A 131 5.58 -37.30 -5.61
CA THR A 131 5.46 -38.76 -5.79
C THR A 131 6.33 -39.48 -6.82
N SER A 132 7.10 -40.47 -6.32
CA SER A 132 7.00 -41.91 -6.68
C SER A 132 8.11 -42.68 -5.88
N GLN A 133 7.99 -43.92 -5.39
CA GLN A 133 7.30 -45.12 -5.88
C GLN A 133 7.05 -46.16 -4.74
N ASP A 134 5.87 -46.76 -4.75
CA ASP A 134 5.61 -48.11 -4.21
C ASP A 134 6.06 -49.17 -5.23
N SER A 135 6.56 -50.34 -4.76
CA SER A 135 6.05 -51.68 -5.15
C SER A 135 6.85 -52.88 -4.58
N ASN A 136 6.16 -53.61 -3.69
CA ASN A 136 5.99 -55.08 -3.58
C ASN A 136 7.12 -56.07 -3.18
N GLY A 137 6.79 -56.87 -2.14
CA GLY A 137 7.42 -58.16 -1.82
C GLY A 137 6.90 -58.85 -0.54
N SER A 138 5.77 -59.57 -0.67
CA SER A 138 5.19 -60.67 0.15
C SER A 138 5.86 -61.13 1.48
N GLY A 139 5.03 -61.37 2.51
CA GLY A 139 5.37 -62.36 3.55
C GLY A 139 4.60 -62.33 4.88
N GLN A 140 3.50 -63.09 4.94
CA GLN A 140 2.91 -63.78 6.10
C GLN A 140 2.30 -63.04 7.32
N VAL A 141 1.02 -63.37 7.48
CA VAL A 141 0.18 -63.40 8.68
C VAL A 141 0.78 -64.22 9.84
N ILE A 142 0.77 -63.71 11.07
CA ILE A 142 0.56 -64.53 12.29
C ILE A 142 -0.25 -63.71 13.34
N VAL A 143 -1.29 -64.38 13.83
CA VAL A 143 -2.23 -64.09 14.94
C VAL A 143 -1.45 -63.91 16.27
N THR A 144 -1.84 -63.15 17.30
CA THR A 144 -2.68 -63.62 18.44
C THR A 144 -2.66 -62.59 19.60
N GLN A 145 -3.86 -62.21 20.07
CA GLN A 145 -4.41 -61.87 21.41
C GLN A 145 -3.57 -61.31 22.60
N GLY A 146 -4.23 -60.41 23.37
CA GLY A 146 -4.01 -60.09 24.80
C GLY A 146 -4.02 -58.58 25.09
N GLN A 147 -5.14 -57.91 25.47
CA GLN A 147 -5.73 -57.81 26.83
C GLN A 147 -4.74 -57.16 27.82
N GLU A 148 -4.97 -56.15 28.67
CA GLU A 148 -6.05 -55.26 29.14
C GLU A 148 -5.39 -54.32 30.18
N VAL A 149 -6.01 -53.17 30.49
CA VAL A 149 -6.07 -52.41 31.78
C VAL A 149 -6.13 -50.90 31.46
N THR A 150 -7.30 -50.24 31.50
CA THR A 150 -7.96 -49.61 32.68
C THR A 150 -7.07 -48.47 33.26
N GLU A 151 -7.48 -47.23 33.54
CA GLU A 151 -8.74 -46.63 34.02
C GLU A 151 -8.76 -45.11 33.71
N THR A 152 -9.94 -44.58 33.38
CA THR A 152 -10.42 -43.18 33.52
C THR A 152 -10.90 -43.05 34.98
N PRO A 153 -10.85 -41.91 35.73
CA PRO A 153 -11.70 -40.75 35.40
C PRO A 153 -11.35 -39.34 35.96
N ALA A 154 -12.08 -38.35 35.40
CA ALA A 154 -12.70 -37.15 36.05
C ALA A 154 -11.77 -36.15 36.79
N SER A 155 -12.01 -34.84 36.85
CA SER A 155 -13.22 -34.04 36.79
C SER A 155 -12.88 -32.56 36.56
N SER A 156 -13.87 -31.84 36.03
CA SER A 156 -14.16 -30.39 36.08
C SER A 156 -13.53 -29.57 37.22
N GLU A 157 -13.27 -28.28 36.96
CA GLU A 157 -13.94 -27.17 37.69
C GLU A 157 -13.62 -25.78 37.10
N SER A 158 -14.71 -25.02 36.94
CA SER A 158 -14.78 -23.59 36.65
C SER A 158 -14.21 -22.76 37.81
N ASN A 159 -13.65 -21.58 37.55
CA ASN A 159 -13.77 -20.48 38.52
C ASN A 159 -13.72 -19.09 37.86
N GLU A 160 -14.77 -18.31 38.18
CA GLU A 160 -14.94 -16.87 38.03
C GLU A 160 -14.12 -16.10 39.10
N ASN A 161 -14.16 -14.76 38.99
CA ASN A 161 -13.79 -13.72 39.97
C ASN A 161 -12.34 -13.22 40.00
N ASN A 162 -12.10 -12.05 39.42
CA ASN A 162 -12.17 -10.78 40.16
C ASN A 162 -12.42 -9.61 39.19
#